data_AF-A0A834ZD69-F1
#
_entry.id   AF-A0A834ZD69-F1
#
_cell.length_a   1.000
_cell.length_b   1.000
_cell.length_c   1.000
_cell.angle_alpha   90.00
_cell.angle_beta   90.00
_cell.angle_gamma   90.00
#
_symmetry.space_group_name_H-M   'P 1'
#
loop_
_entity.id
_entity.type
_entity.pdbx_description
1 polymer ?
#
loop_
_entity_poly.entity_id
_entity_poly.type
_entity_poly.pdbx_seq_one_letter_code
_entity_poly.pdbx_strand_id
1 'polypeptide(L)'
;MGKVKDFLGVMAEANKRLQLDAEVSHKDYDIEVLTGNETEYIEMDLMLGVADLHTPEAVAAAESAITNSQPVISLAASSTGLDSEDGSDDDDDNSISSGDKFKKPKLGGDDSNSNDQPKKRPKIVELQ
;
A
#
# COMPACT_ATOMS: atom_id res chain seq x y z
N MET A 1 9.92 -17.91 -24.21
CA MET A 1 9.00 -18.04 -23.05
C MET A 1 9.62 -18.74 -21.83
N GLY A 2 10.74 -19.49 -21.92
CA GLY A 2 11.35 -20.17 -20.76
C GLY A 2 11.80 -19.23 -19.63
N LYS A 3 12.61 -18.20 -19.95
CA LYS A 3 13.17 -17.26 -18.97
C LYS A 3 12.13 -16.56 -18.08
N VAL A 4 10.95 -16.27 -18.62
CA VAL A 4 9.85 -15.63 -17.87
C VAL A 4 9.24 -16.61 -16.87
N LYS A 5 9.11 -17.89 -17.26
CA LYS A 5 8.64 -18.95 -16.35
C LYS A 5 9.64 -19.19 -15.22
N ASP A 6 10.94 -19.17 -15.54
CA ASP A 6 12.00 -19.33 -14.55
C ASP A 6 11.98 -18.17 -13.54
N PHE A 7 11.84 -16.92 -14.02
CA PHE A 7 11.73 -15.74 -13.15
C PHE A 7 10.48 -15.78 -12.26
N LEU A 8 9.33 -16.21 -12.80
CA LEU A 8 8.10 -16.28 -12.04
C LEU A 8 8.18 -17.32 -10.90
N GLY A 9 8.91 -18.43 -11.11
CA GLY A 9 9.19 -19.42 -10.06
C GLY A 9 10.01 -18.83 -8.91
N VAL A 10 11.11 -18.13 -9.23
CA VAL A 10 11.95 -17.44 -8.23
C VAL A 10 11.14 -16.40 -7.45
N MET A 11 10.29 -15.63 -8.15
CA MET A 11 9.45 -14.63 -7.51
C MET A 11 8.40 -15.26 -6.59
N ALA A 12 7.77 -16.36 -7.00
CA ALA A 12 6.82 -17.09 -6.17
C ALA A 12 7.47 -17.64 -4.90
N GLU A 13 8.68 -18.18 -5.01
CA GLU A 13 9.45 -18.66 -3.86
C GLU A 13 9.81 -17.51 -2.90
N ALA A 14 10.31 -16.39 -3.44
CA ALA A 14 10.64 -15.22 -2.66
C ALA A 14 9.42 -14.64 -1.93
N ASN A 15 8.25 -14.61 -2.58
CA ASN A 15 7.00 -14.16 -1.96
C ASN A 15 6.55 -15.07 -0.82
N LYS A 16 6.62 -16.39 -1.01
CA LYS A 16 6.29 -17.35 0.05
C LYS A 16 7.21 -17.19 1.25
N ARG A 17 8.51 -16.98 1.01
CA ARG A 17 9.48 -16.72 2.08
C ARG A 17 9.18 -15.42 2.81
N LEU A 18 8.88 -14.36 2.08
CA LEU A 18 8.51 -13.06 2.65
C LEU A 18 7.27 -13.17 3.54
N GLN A 19 6.24 -13.90 3.10
CA GLN A 19 5.02 -14.11 3.89
C GLN A 19 5.32 -14.83 5.21
N LEU A 20 6.08 -15.93 5.17
CA LEU A 20 6.47 -16.66 6.38
C LEU A 20 7.36 -15.82 7.31
N ASP A 21 8.32 -15.09 6.74
CA ASP A 21 9.20 -14.23 7.53
C ASP A 21 8.42 -13.07 8.18
N ALA A 22 7.40 -12.54 7.51
CA ALA A 22 6.52 -11.51 8.06
C ALA A 22 5.61 -12.03 9.18
N GLU A 23 5.12 -13.28 9.10
CA GLU A 23 4.37 -13.92 10.20
C GLU A 23 5.24 -14.11 11.45
N VAL A 24 6.54 -14.42 11.28
CA VAL A 24 7.47 -14.63 12.39
C VAL A 24 8.00 -13.32 12.97
N SER A 25 8.27 -12.33 12.12
CA SER A 25 8.84 -11.03 12.52
C SER A 25 8.02 -9.85 12.01
N HIS A 26 6.73 -9.81 12.38
CA HIS A 26 5.80 -8.78 11.93
C HIS A 26 6.32 -7.35 12.12
N LYS A 27 7.08 -7.10 13.18
CA LYS A 27 7.64 -5.77 13.49
C LYS A 27 8.65 -5.26 12.46
N ASP A 28 9.39 -6.16 11.81
CA ASP A 28 10.39 -5.78 10.80
C ASP A 28 9.73 -5.44 9.45
N TYR A 29 8.46 -5.83 9.27
CA TYR A 29 7.67 -5.64 8.05
C TYR A 29 6.44 -4.75 8.27
N ASP A 30 6.30 -4.17 9.47
CA ASP A 30 5.23 -3.24 9.78
C ASP A 30 5.52 -1.89 9.13
N ILE A 31 4.86 -1.63 8.01
CA ILE A 31 5.00 -0.38 7.25
C ILE A 31 4.22 0.78 7.88
N GLU A 32 3.38 0.50 8.87
CA GLU A 32 2.53 1.47 9.56
C GLU A 32 3.00 1.70 11.00
N VAL A 33 4.24 1.32 11.33
CA VAL A 33 4.73 1.38 12.71
C VAL A 33 4.61 2.81 13.26
N LEU A 34 3.70 3.00 14.22
CA LEU A 34 3.54 4.26 14.94
C LEU A 34 4.45 4.19 16.17
N THR A 35 5.51 4.99 16.18
CA THR A 35 6.45 5.02 17.31
C THR A 35 5.89 5.75 18.54
N GLY A 36 4.69 6.34 18.40
CA GLY A 36 4.04 7.15 19.42
C GLY A 36 4.54 8.60 19.48
N ASN A 37 5.56 8.94 18.69
CA ASN A 37 6.09 10.29 18.53
C ASN A 37 5.62 10.97 17.24
N GLU A 38 4.65 10.36 16.55
CA GLU A 38 4.15 10.87 15.28
C GLU A 38 3.28 12.11 15.49
N THR A 39 3.22 12.97 14.49
CA THR A 39 2.34 14.14 14.50
C THR A 39 0.88 13.71 14.39
N GLU A 40 -0.03 14.50 14.98
CA GLU A 40 -1.48 14.26 14.90
C GLU A 40 -2.00 14.20 13.45
N TYR A 41 -1.31 14.89 12.53
CA TYR A 41 -1.64 14.90 11.11
C TYR A 41 -0.59 14.15 10.28
N ILE A 42 -1.06 13.51 9.21
CA ILE A 42 -0.22 12.87 8.19
C ILE A 42 0.02 13.89 7.08
N GLU A 43 1.29 14.22 6.84
CA GLU A 43 1.69 15.06 5.72
C GLU A 43 1.69 14.23 4.43
N MET A 44 0.92 14.67 3.43
CA MET A 44 0.82 13.99 2.13
C MET A 44 1.18 14.97 1.00
N ASP A 45 2.17 14.61 0.19
CA ASP A 45 2.52 15.34 -1.04
C ASP A 45 1.56 14.95 -2.17
N LEU A 46 0.38 15.56 -2.21
CA LEU A 46 -0.62 15.33 -3.26
C LEU A 46 -0.35 16.23 -4.49
N MET A 47 -0.04 15.61 -5.63
CA MET A 47 0.04 16.31 -6.91
C MET A 47 -1.35 16.52 -7.50
N LEU A 48 -2.01 17.62 -7.15
CA LEU A 48 -3.29 18.00 -7.73
C LEU A 48 -3.08 18.67 -9.10
N GLY A 49 -3.67 18.10 -10.15
CA GLY A 49 -3.70 18.72 -11.47
C GLY A 49 -4.72 19.86 -11.56
N VAL A 50 -4.51 20.78 -12.50
CA VAL A 50 -5.53 21.78 -12.88
C VAL A 50 -6.36 21.18 -14.02
N ALA A 51 -7.67 21.06 -13.79
CA ALA A 51 -8.63 20.64 -14.82
C ALA A 51 -9.40 21.86 -15.36
N ASP A 52 -9.65 21.90 -16.67
CA ASP A 52 -10.52 22.92 -17.26
C ASP A 52 -12.00 22.55 -17.07
N LEU A 53 -12.69 23.33 -16.26
CA LEU A 53 -14.10 23.14 -15.93
C LEU A 53 -15.05 23.66 -17.02
N HIS A 54 -14.54 24.34 -18.04
CA HIS A 54 -15.35 24.80 -19.18
C HIS A 54 -15.53 23.72 -20.25
N THR A 55 -14.98 22.53 -20.03
CA THR A 55 -15.27 21.39 -20.89
C THR A 55 -16.72 20.94 -20.71
N PRO A 56 -17.44 20.57 -21.80
CA PRO A 56 -18.83 20.12 -21.70
C PRO A 56 -19.03 18.92 -20.75
N GLU A 57 -18.02 18.06 -20.64
CA GLU A 57 -18.02 16.90 -19.74
C GLU A 57 -18.02 17.33 -18.27
N ALA A 58 -17.19 18.30 -17.89
CA ALA A 58 -17.15 18.83 -16.53
C ALA A 58 -18.46 19.53 -16.16
N VAL A 59 -19.05 20.28 -17.10
CA VAL A 59 -20.35 20.94 -16.92
C VAL A 59 -21.46 19.90 -16.72
N ALA A 60 -21.53 18.88 -17.60
CA ALA A 60 -22.53 17.82 -17.49
C ALA A 60 -22.41 17.01 -16.18
N ALA A 61 -21.18 16.73 -15.73
CA ALA A 61 -20.93 16.04 -14.47
C ALA A 61 -21.38 16.89 -13.27
N ALA A 62 -21.08 18.20 -13.27
CA ALA A 62 -21.52 19.12 -12.22
C ALA A 62 -23.05 19.24 -12.17
N GLU A 63 -23.71 19.37 -13.34
CA GLU A 63 -25.16 19.41 -13.47
C GLU A 63 -25.84 18.11 -13.02
N SER A 64 -25.21 16.97 -13.28
CA SER A 64 -25.69 15.66 -12.81
C SER A 64 -25.57 15.52 -11.29
N ALA A 65 -24.48 16.02 -10.70
CA ALA A 65 -24.24 15.96 -9.27
C ALA A 65 -25.25 16.80 -8.46
N ILE A 66 -25.64 17.99 -8.96
CA ILE A 66 -26.64 18.84 -8.30
C ILE A 66 -28.07 18.28 -8.42
N THR A 67 -28.37 17.53 -9.48
CA THR A 67 -29.74 17.06 -9.78
C THR A 67 -30.13 15.83 -8.95
N ASN A 68 -29.16 15.03 -8.50
CA ASN A 68 -29.38 13.76 -7.79
C ASN A 68 -28.78 13.71 -6.36
N SER A 69 -28.91 14.77 -5.55
CA SER A 69 -28.69 14.84 -4.07
C SER A 69 -28.54 13.45 -3.39
N GLN A 70 -27.40 12.94 -2.89
CA GLN A 70 -26.45 13.35 -1.82
C GLN A 70 -25.20 12.39 -1.85
N PRO A 71 -24.08 12.62 -1.12
CA PRO A 71 -23.92 13.52 0.02
C PRO A 71 -23.02 14.74 -0.26
N VAL A 72 -23.47 15.85 0.31
CA VAL A 72 -22.60 16.90 0.81
C VAL A 72 -21.54 16.24 1.66
N ILE A 73 -20.26 16.34 1.28
CA ILE A 73 -19.18 16.08 2.21
C ILE A 73 -19.29 17.18 3.25
N SER A 74 -20.06 16.93 4.32
CA SER A 74 -19.95 17.74 5.52
C SER A 74 -18.54 17.49 6.03
N LEU A 75 -17.60 18.35 5.64
CA LEU A 75 -16.31 18.47 6.31
C LEU A 75 -16.62 19.00 7.71
N ALA A 76 -17.06 18.11 8.59
CA ALA A 76 -17.43 18.42 9.94
C ALA A 76 -16.18 18.87 10.66
N ALA A 77 -16.12 20.17 10.97
CA ALA A 77 -15.34 20.64 12.09
C ALA A 77 -15.79 19.84 13.33
N SER A 78 -14.90 18.99 13.84
CA SER A 78 -14.80 18.47 15.20
C SER A 78 -16.03 18.60 16.12
N SER A 79 -16.71 17.48 16.45
CA SER A 79 -16.95 17.06 17.84
C SER A 79 -17.76 15.74 17.95
N THR A 80 -17.21 14.80 18.72
CA THR A 80 -17.86 13.81 19.62
C THR A 80 -18.92 12.83 19.08
N GLY A 81 -18.47 11.58 18.88
CA GLY A 81 -19.03 10.36 19.47
C GLY A 81 -20.46 9.96 19.14
N LEU A 82 -20.62 8.92 18.31
CA LEU A 82 -21.75 7.98 18.40
C LEU A 82 -21.24 6.59 18.01
N ASP A 83 -21.20 5.71 19.03
CA ASP A 83 -20.97 4.27 18.92
C ASP A 83 -22.01 3.64 17.97
N SER A 84 -21.54 2.77 17.08
CA SER A 84 -22.40 1.80 16.39
C SER A 84 -21.84 0.41 16.64
N GLU A 85 -22.32 -0.17 17.73
CA GLU A 85 -22.26 -1.58 18.04
C GLU A 85 -23.20 -2.30 17.06
N ASP A 86 -22.66 -2.97 16.03
CA ASP A 86 -23.41 -3.99 15.29
C ASP A 86 -22.65 -5.30 15.41
N GLY A 87 -23.15 -6.14 16.31
CA GLY A 87 -22.61 -7.45 16.60
C GLY A 87 -23.17 -8.51 15.66
N SER A 88 -22.30 -9.39 15.18
CA SER A 88 -22.66 -10.78 14.93
C SER A 88 -21.45 -11.66 15.17
N ASP A 89 -21.62 -12.51 16.18
CA ASP A 89 -20.82 -13.66 16.57
C ASP A 89 -20.87 -14.74 15.48
N ASP A 90 -19.72 -15.32 15.13
CA ASP A 90 -19.64 -16.70 14.67
C ASP A 90 -18.21 -17.23 14.89
N ASP A 91 -18.08 -18.02 15.95
CA ASP A 91 -16.96 -18.88 16.27
C ASP A 91 -16.65 -19.81 15.09
N ASP A 92 -15.37 -19.97 14.73
CA ASP A 92 -14.91 -21.28 14.27
C ASP A 92 -13.41 -21.50 14.53
N ASP A 93 -13.21 -22.41 15.46
CA ASP A 93 -11.98 -22.91 16.04
C ASP A 93 -11.27 -23.82 15.02
N ASN A 94 -10.04 -23.49 14.61
CA ASN A 94 -9.24 -24.42 13.81
C ASN A 94 -7.78 -24.49 14.27
N SER A 95 -7.60 -25.31 15.31
CA SER A 95 -6.33 -25.86 15.76
C SER A 95 -5.62 -26.62 14.63
N ILE A 96 -4.45 -26.14 14.21
CA ILE A 96 -3.44 -26.97 13.53
C ILE A 96 -2.09 -26.83 14.21
N SER A 97 -1.85 -27.79 15.10
CA SER A 97 -0.55 -28.23 15.59
C SER A 97 0.37 -28.63 14.43
N SER A 98 1.66 -28.27 14.53
CA SER A 98 2.90 -28.98 14.13
C SER A 98 3.95 -27.91 13.76
N GLY A 99 5.04 -27.66 14.46
CA GLY A 99 5.98 -28.61 15.02
C GLY A 99 7.00 -29.03 13.95
N ASP A 100 8.03 -28.23 13.65
CA ASP A 100 9.34 -28.78 13.31
C ASP A 100 10.52 -27.78 13.38
N LYS A 101 11.66 -28.26 13.90
CA LYS A 101 12.88 -27.49 14.18
C LYS A 101 13.92 -27.74 13.10
N PHE A 102 14.43 -26.71 12.41
CA PHE A 102 15.65 -26.87 11.59
C PHE A 102 16.64 -25.70 11.68
N LYS A 103 17.92 -26.07 11.67
CA LYS A 103 19.12 -25.31 12.09
C LYS A 103 19.65 -24.39 10.98
N LYS A 104 20.17 -23.22 11.36
CA LYS A 104 20.88 -22.24 10.48
C LYS A 104 22.23 -22.77 9.96
N PRO A 105 22.63 -22.40 8.72
CA PRO A 105 24.04 -22.20 8.40
C PRO A 105 24.36 -20.72 8.10
N LYS A 106 25.55 -20.29 8.53
CA LYS A 106 26.13 -18.95 8.35
C LYS A 106 26.43 -18.66 6.88
N LEU A 107 26.12 -17.45 6.42
CA LEU A 107 26.68 -16.88 5.19
C LEU A 107 27.84 -15.95 5.56
N GLY A 108 29.03 -16.31 5.08
CA GLY A 108 30.21 -15.45 5.07
C GLY A 108 30.04 -14.36 4.02
N GLY A 109 30.51 -13.16 4.36
CA GLY A 109 30.42 -11.99 3.51
C GLY A 109 31.36 -12.05 2.31
N ASP A 110 31.05 -11.23 1.31
CA ASP A 110 32.07 -10.54 0.55
C ASP A 110 31.51 -9.20 0.07
N ASP A 111 32.27 -8.15 0.35
CA ASP A 111 31.98 -6.76 0.03
C ASP A 111 32.27 -6.53 -1.47
N SER A 112 31.33 -5.94 -2.20
CA SER A 112 31.66 -5.33 -3.49
C SER A 112 31.00 -3.96 -3.62
N ASN A 113 31.85 -2.96 -3.41
CA ASN A 113 31.61 -1.54 -3.49
C ASN A 113 31.49 -1.11 -4.97
N SER A 114 30.28 -0.81 -5.45
CA SER A 114 30.07 -0.21 -6.78
C SER A 114 29.57 1.23 -6.65
N ASN A 115 30.41 2.18 -7.05
CA ASN A 115 30.09 3.59 -7.19
C ASN A 115 29.03 3.80 -8.30
N ASP A 116 27.75 3.83 -7.91
CA ASP A 116 26.65 4.14 -8.82
C ASP A 116 26.40 5.64 -8.90
N GLN A 117 26.80 6.27 -10.00
CA GLN A 117 26.31 7.61 -10.34
C GLN A 117 24.97 7.53 -11.08
N PRO A 118 23.96 8.32 -10.69
CA PRO A 118 22.63 8.25 -11.26
C PRO A 118 22.58 8.83 -12.68
N LYS A 119 22.15 8.02 -13.64
CA LYS A 119 21.94 8.44 -15.04
C LYS A 119 20.64 9.27 -15.13
N LYS A 120 20.72 10.46 -15.74
CA LYS A 120 19.57 11.36 -15.95
C LYS A 120 18.57 10.75 -16.95
N ARG A 121 17.27 10.95 -16.70
CA ARG A 121 16.17 10.45 -17.53
C ARG A 121 16.03 11.26 -18.84
N PRO A 122 15.61 10.63 -19.95
CA PRO A 122 15.38 11.32 -21.22
C PRO A 122 14.13 12.21 -21.19
N LYS A 123 14.09 13.19 -22.10
CA LYS A 123 13.04 14.23 -22.21
C LYS A 123 11.84 13.71 -23.00
N ILE A 124 10.63 13.93 -22.48
CA ILE A 124 9.36 13.55 -23.13
C ILE A 124 9.01 14.61 -24.19
N VAL A 125 8.49 14.15 -25.33
CA VAL A 125 7.97 14.99 -26.43
C VAL A 125 6.49 14.69 -26.65
N GLU A 126 5.72 15.72 -26.98
CA GLU A 126 4.27 15.70 -27.17
C GLU A 126 3.90 15.11 -28.55
N LEU A 127 2.82 14.33 -28.62
CA LEU A 127 2.29 13.78 -29.87
C LEU A 127 1.29 14.79 -30.46
N GLN A 128 1.49 15.15 -31.73
CA GLN A 128 0.60 16.05 -32.49
C GLN A 128 -0.60 15.32 -33.09
#